data_AF-A0A947WM82-F1
#
_entry.id   AF-A0A947WM82-F1
#
_cell.length_a   1.000
_cell.length_b   1.000
_cell.length_c   1.000
_cell.angle_alpha   90.00
_cell.angle_beta   90.00
_cell.angle_gamma   90.00
#
_symmetry.space_group_name_H-M   'P 1'
#
loop_
_entity.id
_entity.type
_entity.pdbx_description
1 polymer ?
#
loop_
_entity_poly.entity_id
_entity_poly.type
_entity_poly.pdbx_seq_one_letter_code
_entity_poly.pdbx_strand_id
1 'polypeptide(L)'
;MKEKDIVMRVKEVKRLRVIEEATSKQMTQRKAASILGLSERQVRRMVKKVAREGPIGIIHCSRNKPSNRKIPEQLKEKVVSLYQKTYSDFGPNGVPQSLYLDKHTTYKSNAKLTIEEELEGKREPKSQFERALEELGVEVIHAN
;
A
#
# COMPACT_ATOMS: atom_id res chain seq x y z
N MET A 1 -15.28 -28.23 19.80
CA MET A 1 -15.07 -27.14 18.81
C MET A 1 -13.95 -26.26 19.33
N LYS A 2 -12.88 -26.04 18.58
CA LYS A 2 -11.77 -25.18 19.06
C LYS A 2 -12.27 -23.74 19.16
N GLU A 3 -12.11 -23.13 20.33
CA GLU A 3 -12.26 -21.69 20.54
C GLU A 3 -11.40 -20.95 19.51
N LYS A 4 -11.98 -19.96 18.84
CA LYS A 4 -11.30 -19.20 17.79
C LYS A 4 -11.33 -17.74 18.21
N ASP A 5 -10.18 -17.23 18.65
CA ASP A 5 -10.05 -15.85 19.08
C ASP A 5 -10.33 -14.89 17.92
N ILE A 6 -11.18 -13.91 18.17
CA ILE A 6 -11.55 -12.89 17.20
C ILE A 6 -10.90 -11.57 17.60
N VAL A 7 -9.88 -11.15 16.85
CA VAL A 7 -9.19 -9.87 17.09
C VAL A 7 -9.90 -8.73 16.34
N MET A 8 -10.42 -7.77 17.10
CA MET A 8 -11.10 -6.59 16.57
C MET A 8 -10.45 -5.29 17.03
N ARG A 9 -10.55 -4.24 16.22
CA ARG A 9 -10.27 -2.87 16.70
C ARG A 9 -11.44 -2.38 17.55
N VAL A 10 -11.18 -1.47 18.48
CA VAL A 10 -12.22 -0.86 19.34
C VAL A 10 -13.43 -0.34 18.55
N LYS A 11 -13.18 0.30 17.38
CA LYS A 11 -14.26 0.77 16.49
C LYS A 11 -15.13 -0.35 15.91
N GLU A 12 -14.56 -1.52 15.66
CA GLU A 12 -15.29 -2.69 15.15
C GLU A 12 -16.11 -3.33 16.25
N VAL A 13 -15.59 -3.36 17.49
CA VAL A 13 -16.35 -3.79 18.68
C VAL A 13 -17.57 -2.90 18.89
N LYS A 14 -17.40 -1.57 18.88
CA LYS A 14 -18.53 -0.62 18.99
C LYS A 14 -19.56 -0.83 17.87
N ARG A 15 -19.08 -1.05 16.65
CA ARG A 15 -19.94 -1.30 15.49
C ARG A 15 -20.70 -2.62 15.60
N LEU A 16 -20.06 -3.67 16.08
CA LEU A 16 -20.68 -4.98 16.29
C LEU A 16 -21.88 -4.86 17.23
N ARG A 17 -21.69 -4.22 18.39
CA ARG A 17 -22.75 -4.02 19.37
C ARG A 17 -24.00 -3.36 18.76
N VAL A 18 -23.82 -2.25 18.04
CA VAL A 18 -24.94 -1.53 17.41
C VAL A 18 -25.65 -2.39 16.35
N ILE A 19 -24.90 -3.20 15.61
CA ILE A 19 -25.46 -4.08 14.58
C ILE A 19 -26.15 -5.30 15.17
N GLU A 20 -25.67 -5.84 16.30
CA GLU A 20 -26.35 -6.91 17.05
C GLU A 20 -27.69 -6.43 17.63
N GLU A 21 -27.74 -5.23 18.21
CA GLU A 21 -28.98 -4.59 18.68
C GLU A 21 -29.97 -4.35 17.52
N ALA A 22 -29.47 -4.01 16.32
CA ALA A 22 -30.32 -3.89 15.12
C ALA A 22 -30.77 -5.26 14.56
N THR A 23 -29.96 -6.29 14.70
CA THR A 23 -30.26 -7.66 14.23
C THR A 23 -31.30 -8.34 15.12
N SER A 24 -31.19 -8.13 16.44
CA SER A 24 -32.15 -8.59 17.46
C SER A 24 -33.44 -7.76 17.52
N LYS A 25 -33.64 -6.82 16.58
CA LYS A 25 -34.80 -5.93 16.47
C LYS A 25 -35.02 -5.00 17.68
N GLN A 26 -34.00 -4.77 18.52
CA GLN A 26 -34.06 -3.80 19.62
C GLN A 26 -33.92 -2.35 19.14
N MET A 27 -33.37 -2.14 17.93
CA MET A 27 -33.34 -0.83 17.28
C MET A 27 -33.62 -0.92 15.78
N THR A 28 -34.07 0.20 15.20
CA THR A 28 -34.25 0.30 13.74
C THR A 28 -32.91 0.48 13.03
N GLN A 29 -32.82 0.00 11.79
CA GLN A 29 -31.63 0.17 10.94
C GLN A 29 -31.29 1.65 10.69
N ARG A 30 -32.31 2.52 10.66
CA ARG A 30 -32.15 3.97 10.57
C ARG A 30 -31.48 4.56 11.81
N LYS A 31 -31.89 4.14 13.01
CA LYS A 31 -31.26 4.57 14.26
C LYS A 31 -29.81 4.10 14.34
N ALA A 32 -29.55 2.84 13.97
CA ALA A 32 -28.19 2.30 13.87
C ALA A 32 -27.31 3.11 12.89
N ALA A 33 -27.87 3.51 11.74
CA ALA A 33 -27.18 4.33 10.74
C ALA A 33 -26.74 5.68 11.30
N SER A 34 -27.64 6.35 12.04
CA SER A 34 -27.33 7.62 12.74
C SER A 34 -26.22 7.45 13.78
N ILE A 35 -26.31 6.44 14.65
CA ILE A 35 -25.30 6.17 15.71
C ILE A 35 -23.91 5.89 15.11
N LEU A 36 -23.86 5.17 13.99
CA LEU A 36 -22.60 4.77 13.36
C LEU A 36 -22.05 5.80 12.37
N GLY A 37 -22.81 6.82 12.02
CA GLY A 37 -22.47 7.77 10.95
C GLY A 37 -22.34 7.09 9.58
N LEU A 38 -23.21 6.12 9.29
CA LEU A 38 -23.18 5.33 8.04
C LEU A 38 -24.51 5.42 7.31
N SER A 39 -24.51 5.07 6.02
CA SER A 39 -25.76 4.97 5.26
C SER A 39 -26.62 3.78 5.73
N GLU A 40 -27.94 3.91 5.65
CA GLU A 40 -28.88 2.81 5.94
C GLU A 40 -28.59 1.56 5.08
N ARG A 41 -28.15 1.75 3.82
CA ARG A 41 -27.76 0.64 2.92
C ARG A 41 -26.56 -0.13 3.48
N GLN A 42 -25.57 0.57 4.02
CA GLN A 42 -24.38 -0.06 4.60
C GLN A 42 -24.74 -0.80 5.89
N VAL A 43 -25.60 -0.22 6.74
CA VAL A 43 -26.14 -0.90 7.92
C VAL A 43 -26.90 -2.17 7.53
N ARG A 44 -27.80 -2.10 6.54
CA ARG A 44 -28.54 -3.26 6.04
C ARG A 44 -27.62 -4.38 5.56
N ARG A 45 -26.55 -4.03 4.83
CA ARG A 45 -25.53 -5.00 4.40
C ARG A 45 -24.83 -5.65 5.59
N MET A 46 -24.47 -4.87 6.61
CA MET A 46 -23.82 -5.39 7.82
C MET A 46 -24.75 -6.28 8.63
N VAL A 47 -26.02 -5.90 8.82
CA VAL A 47 -27.04 -6.75 9.49
C VAL A 47 -27.16 -8.09 8.78
N LYS A 48 -27.30 -8.11 7.45
CA LYS A 48 -27.34 -9.37 6.67
C LYS A 48 -26.07 -10.20 6.84
N LYS A 49 -24.90 -9.54 6.88
CA LYS A 49 -23.61 -10.22 7.00
C LYS A 49 -23.39 -10.80 8.40
N VAL A 50 -23.73 -10.05 9.46
CA VAL A 50 -23.66 -10.52 10.85
C VAL A 50 -24.67 -11.65 11.10
N ALA A 51 -25.86 -11.58 10.52
CA ALA A 51 -26.83 -12.68 10.60
C ALA A 51 -26.32 -14.00 9.98
N ARG A 52 -25.41 -13.93 8.99
CA ARG A 52 -24.83 -15.10 8.31
C ARG A 52 -23.51 -15.56 8.91
N GLU A 53 -22.64 -14.63 9.28
CA GLU A 53 -21.22 -14.86 9.62
C GLU A 53 -20.89 -14.53 11.08
N GLY A 54 -21.87 -14.05 11.85
CA GLY A 54 -21.68 -13.58 13.23
C GLY A 54 -20.73 -12.37 13.32
N PRO A 55 -19.97 -12.26 14.41
CA PRO A 55 -19.05 -11.14 14.66
C PRO A 55 -18.01 -10.90 13.56
N ILE A 56 -17.60 -11.96 12.85
CA ILE A 56 -16.64 -11.89 11.74
C ILE A 56 -17.17 -11.00 10.61
N GLY A 57 -18.49 -10.89 10.47
CA GLY A 57 -19.12 -10.04 9.45
C GLY A 57 -18.73 -8.57 9.53
N ILE A 58 -18.38 -8.06 10.72
CA ILE A 58 -17.97 -6.66 10.93
C ILE A 58 -16.50 -6.42 10.61
N ILE A 59 -15.67 -7.47 10.67
CA ILE A 59 -14.24 -7.35 10.40
C ILE A 59 -14.02 -7.00 8.94
N HIS A 60 -13.07 -6.11 8.69
CA HIS A 60 -12.66 -5.75 7.34
C HIS A 60 -12.26 -7.00 6.52
N CYS A 61 -12.90 -7.19 5.35
CA CYS A 61 -12.77 -8.42 4.55
C CYS A 61 -11.35 -8.72 4.06
N SER A 62 -10.50 -7.70 3.89
CA SER A 62 -9.11 -7.86 3.46
C SER A 62 -8.14 -8.05 4.63
N ARG A 63 -8.61 -8.00 5.89
CA ARG A 63 -7.74 -8.24 7.04
C ARG A 63 -7.18 -9.66 6.95
N ASN A 64 -5.87 -9.78 7.17
CA ASN A 64 -5.12 -11.04 7.10
C ASN A 64 -5.20 -11.78 5.75
N LYS A 65 -5.65 -11.10 4.69
CA LYS A 65 -5.60 -11.66 3.33
C LYS A 65 -4.37 -11.11 2.60
N PRO A 66 -3.58 -11.97 1.95
CA PRO A 66 -2.51 -11.50 1.08
C PRO A 66 -3.10 -10.71 -0.09
N SER A 67 -2.31 -9.79 -0.64
CA SER A 67 -2.66 -9.09 -1.88
C SER A 67 -2.82 -10.09 -3.02
N ASN A 68 -3.81 -9.89 -3.89
CA ASN A 68 -3.96 -10.66 -5.12
C ASN A 68 -2.75 -10.48 -6.08
N ARG A 69 -1.94 -9.44 -5.87
CA ARG A 69 -0.69 -9.17 -6.60
C ARG A 69 0.56 -9.64 -5.85
N LYS A 70 0.41 -10.36 -4.73
CA LYS A 70 1.56 -10.84 -3.95
C LYS A 70 2.35 -11.82 -4.82
N ILE A 71 3.65 -11.58 -4.93
CA ILE A 71 4.59 -12.49 -5.59
C ILE A 71 4.54 -13.85 -4.87
N PRO A 72 4.41 -14.99 -5.60
CA PRO A 72 4.45 -16.32 -5.00
C PRO A 72 5.73 -16.51 -4.19
N GLU A 73 5.63 -17.15 -3.01
CA GLU A 73 6.78 -17.29 -2.12
C GLU A 73 7.93 -18.08 -2.79
N GLN A 74 7.59 -19.12 -3.57
CA GLN A 74 8.54 -19.88 -4.38
C GLN A 74 9.31 -19.00 -5.38
N LEU A 75 8.64 -18.04 -6.03
CA LEU A 75 9.29 -17.15 -6.98
C LEU A 75 10.22 -16.17 -6.24
N LYS A 76 9.79 -15.68 -5.08
CA LYS A 76 10.61 -14.81 -4.23
C LYS A 76 11.86 -15.54 -3.74
N GLU A 77 11.75 -16.77 -3.24
CA GLU A 77 12.88 -17.60 -2.83
C GLU A 77 13.84 -17.87 -4.00
N LYS A 78 13.30 -18.17 -5.19
CA LYS A 78 14.11 -18.35 -6.40
C LYS A 78 14.87 -17.08 -6.79
N VAL A 79 14.23 -15.91 -6.72
CA VAL A 79 14.89 -14.63 -7.02
C VAL A 79 15.99 -14.33 -6.01
N VAL A 80 15.72 -14.52 -4.72
CA VAL A 80 16.69 -14.28 -3.64
C VAL A 80 17.90 -15.22 -3.78
N SER A 81 17.67 -16.50 -4.00
CA SER A 81 18.76 -17.47 -4.20
C SER A 81 19.61 -17.18 -5.45
N LEU A 82 18.97 -16.79 -6.57
CA LEU A 82 19.70 -16.37 -7.77
C LEU A 82 20.53 -15.12 -7.49
N TYR A 83 19.95 -14.13 -6.81
CA TYR A 83 20.66 -12.90 -6.45
C TYR A 83 21.88 -13.19 -5.57
N GLN A 84 21.72 -13.98 -4.51
CA GLN A 84 22.83 -14.37 -3.63
C GLN A 84 23.92 -15.17 -4.36
N LYS A 85 23.55 -15.99 -5.36
CA LYS A 85 24.50 -16.77 -6.15
C LYS A 85 25.26 -15.93 -7.18
N THR A 86 24.56 -15.05 -7.89
CA THR A 86 25.12 -14.29 -9.01
C THR A 86 25.79 -12.99 -8.55
N TYR A 87 25.29 -12.40 -7.47
CA TYR A 87 25.71 -11.11 -6.94
C TYR A 87 26.09 -11.22 -5.47
N SER A 88 26.74 -12.32 -5.05
CA SER A 88 27.24 -12.51 -3.67
C SER A 88 28.10 -11.35 -3.18
N ASP A 89 28.80 -10.72 -4.11
CA ASP A 89 29.78 -9.66 -3.87
C ASP A 89 29.09 -8.29 -3.76
N PHE A 90 27.82 -8.19 -4.18
CA PHE A 90 26.97 -7.03 -3.95
C PHE A 90 26.25 -7.20 -2.61
N GLY A 91 26.75 -6.51 -1.59
CA GLY A 91 26.04 -6.38 -0.32
C GLY A 91 24.68 -5.69 -0.48
N PRO A 92 23.77 -5.82 0.51
CA PRO A 92 22.42 -5.23 0.46
C PRO A 92 22.42 -3.70 0.36
N ASN A 93 23.55 -3.04 0.65
CA ASN A 93 23.70 -1.59 0.68
C ASN A 93 24.68 -1.08 -0.40
N GLY A 94 24.77 -1.76 -1.54
CA GLY A 94 25.57 -1.28 -2.66
C GLY A 94 25.00 -0.01 -3.29
N VAL A 95 25.85 1.00 -3.51
CA VAL A 95 25.53 2.12 -4.41
C VAL A 95 25.92 1.66 -5.82
N PRO A 96 24.99 1.62 -6.79
CA PRO A 96 25.32 1.22 -8.15
C PRO A 96 26.29 2.22 -8.77
N GLN A 97 27.24 1.75 -9.56
CA GLN A 97 28.14 2.65 -10.30
C GLN A 97 27.39 3.42 -11.39
N SER A 98 26.43 2.77 -12.06
CA SER A 98 25.59 3.39 -13.07
C SER A 98 24.16 2.81 -13.08
N LEU A 99 23.20 3.60 -13.55
CA LEU A 99 21.79 3.25 -13.64
C LEU A 99 21.21 3.62 -15.01
N TYR A 100 20.60 2.65 -15.68
CA TYR A 100 19.88 2.87 -16.93
C TYR A 100 18.43 3.29 -16.65
N LEU A 101 17.99 4.41 -17.23
CA LEU A 101 16.65 4.96 -17.07
C LEU A 101 15.88 4.93 -18.39
N ASP A 102 14.64 4.45 -18.32
CA ASP A 102 13.70 4.44 -19.44
C ASP A 102 13.20 5.85 -19.75
N LYS A 103 12.53 6.05 -20.91
CA LYS A 103 12.00 7.35 -21.39
C LYS A 103 10.84 7.90 -20.54
N HIS A 104 10.62 7.38 -19.34
CA HIS A 104 9.54 7.83 -18.47
C HIS A 104 9.86 9.19 -17.84
N THR A 105 8.86 10.08 -17.80
CA THR A 105 9.00 11.48 -17.35
C THR A 105 9.41 11.64 -15.89
N THR A 106 9.31 10.57 -15.08
CA THR A 106 9.81 10.54 -13.70
C THR A 106 11.34 10.69 -13.64
N TYR A 107 12.03 10.24 -14.68
CA TYR A 107 13.49 10.10 -14.70
C TYR A 107 14.18 11.16 -15.57
N LYS A 108 13.41 12.03 -16.22
CA LYS A 108 13.92 13.13 -17.04
C LYS A 108 13.00 14.33 -16.91
N SER A 109 13.53 15.44 -16.41
CA SER A 109 12.75 16.67 -16.29
C SER A 109 12.66 17.37 -17.64
N ASN A 110 11.45 17.82 -17.99
CA ASN A 110 11.21 18.70 -19.14
C ASN A 110 11.07 20.18 -18.71
N ALA A 111 11.36 20.50 -17.45
CA ALA A 111 11.22 21.86 -16.92
C ALA A 111 12.29 22.79 -17.49
N LYS A 112 12.00 24.09 -17.62
CA LYS A 112 13.03 25.08 -17.94
C LYS A 112 13.92 25.32 -16.72
N LEU A 113 15.21 25.56 -16.94
CA LEU A 113 16.15 25.94 -15.88
C LEU A 113 15.70 27.24 -15.21
N THR A 114 15.96 27.35 -13.91
CA THR A 114 15.79 28.62 -13.20
C THR A 114 16.97 29.55 -13.50
N ILE A 115 16.76 30.86 -13.39
CA ILE A 115 17.79 31.89 -13.67
C ILE A 115 19.05 31.66 -12.80
N GLU A 116 18.87 31.18 -11.57
CA GLU A 116 19.96 30.83 -10.65
C GLU A 116 20.76 29.62 -11.14
N GLU A 117 20.08 28.58 -11.65
CA GLU A 117 20.72 27.39 -12.20
C GLU A 117 21.45 27.67 -13.53
N GLU A 118 20.95 28.62 -14.34
CA GLU A 118 21.65 29.10 -15.54
C GLU A 118 22.95 29.84 -15.19
N LEU A 119 22.93 30.67 -14.14
CA LEU A 119 24.12 31.39 -13.66
C LEU A 119 25.17 30.47 -13.03
N GLU A 120 24.76 29.35 -12.43
CA GLU A 120 25.64 28.27 -11.99
C GLU A 120 26.19 27.41 -13.15
N GLY A 121 25.78 27.67 -14.39
CA GLY A 121 26.26 26.97 -15.58
C GLY A 121 25.65 25.58 -15.79
N LYS A 122 24.52 25.27 -15.15
CA LYS A 122 23.81 23.99 -15.34
C LYS A 122 23.14 23.98 -16.71
N ARG A 123 23.45 22.97 -17.53
CA ARG A 123 23.02 22.88 -18.93
C ARG A 123 21.70 22.14 -19.14
N GLU A 124 21.30 21.30 -18.19
CA GLU A 124 20.09 20.49 -18.31
C GLU A 124 19.28 20.48 -17.01
N PRO A 125 17.94 20.56 -17.09
CA PRO A 125 17.06 20.46 -15.94
C PRO A 125 17.07 19.02 -15.41
N LYS A 126 17.58 18.82 -14.18
CA LYS A 126 17.58 17.51 -13.52
C LYS A 126 16.33 17.30 -12.68
N SER A 127 15.75 16.11 -12.78
CA SER A 127 14.71 15.61 -11.87
C SER A 127 15.25 15.47 -10.44
N GLN A 128 14.36 15.47 -9.45
CA GLN A 128 14.74 15.20 -8.05
C GLN A 128 15.46 13.85 -7.89
N PHE A 129 15.11 12.88 -8.75
CA PHE A 129 15.74 11.58 -8.77
C PHE A 129 17.19 11.64 -9.28
N GLU A 130 17.45 12.34 -10.39
CA GLU A 130 18.81 12.53 -10.91
C GLU A 130 19.71 13.33 -9.97
N ARG A 131 19.17 14.32 -9.25
CA ARG A 131 19.90 15.06 -8.22
C ARG A 131 20.39 14.16 -7.10
N ALA A 132 19.51 13.27 -6.61
CA ALA A 132 19.87 12.31 -5.57
C ALA A 132 20.92 11.30 -6.05
N LEU A 133 20.85 10.87 -7.32
CA LEU A 133 21.84 9.95 -7.89
C LEU A 133 23.21 10.61 -8.09
N GLU A 134 23.24 11.87 -8.50
CA GLU A 134 24.49 12.65 -8.61
C GLU A 134 25.16 12.85 -7.24
N GLU A 135 24.39 13.12 -6.19
CA GLU A 135 24.91 13.21 -4.81
C GLU A 135 25.50 11.88 -4.33
N LEU A 136 24.91 10.76 -4.76
CA LEU A 136 25.40 9.41 -4.48
C LEU A 136 26.55 8.98 -5.42
N GLY A 137 26.95 9.80 -6.40
CA GLY A 137 28.00 9.49 -7.36
C GLY A 137 27.62 8.40 -8.38
N VAL A 138 26.34 8.20 -8.64
CA VAL A 138 25.81 7.21 -9.60
C VAL A 138 25.67 7.83 -10.99
N GLU A 139 26.28 7.20 -11.99
CA GLU A 139 26.16 7.64 -13.39
C GLU A 139 24.77 7.27 -13.96
N VAL A 140 24.07 8.24 -14.56
CA VAL A 140 22.74 8.01 -15.15
C VAL A 140 22.86 7.88 -16.66
N ILE A 141 22.32 6.78 -17.21
CA ILE A 141 22.28 6.52 -18.65
C ILE A 141 20.81 6.52 -19.10
N HIS A 142 20.41 7.49 -19.91
CA HIS A 142 19.06 7.52 -20.48
C HIS A 142 18.94 6.64 -21.71
N ALA A 143 17.75 6.07 -21.90
CA ALA A 143 17.36 5.45 -23.15
C ALA A 143 17.41 6.46 -24.32
N ASN A 144 18.17 6.15 -25.38
CA ASN A 144 18.22 6.91 -26.64
C ASN A 144 16.85 7.00 -27.29
#